data_AF-A0A3P7QPQ9-F1
#
_entry.id   AF-A0A3P7QPQ9-F1
#
_cell.length_a   1.000
_cell.length_b   1.000
_cell.length_c   1.000
_cell.angle_alpha   90.00
_cell.angle_beta   90.00
_cell.angle_gamma   90.00
#
_symmetry.space_group_name_H-M   'P 1'
#
loop_
_entity.id
_entity.type
_entity.pdbx_description
1 polymer ?
#
loop_
_entity_poly.entity_id
_entity_poly.type
_entity_poly.pdbx_seq_one_letter_code
_entity_poly.pdbx_strand_id
1 'polypeptide(L)'
;MFIQKLRQCSVVFDFVPDPLSDFSDKEVKRCALNEIIEYMLEAASGQTNAGTAAAGGGGGVITEAIYPEVVNMVEANVFRTLPPPSNPTGAEFDPEEDEPTLEAAWPHIQLVYEFFLRFVESPEFQPNLAKRYIDQRFVLQVDSLCIF
;
A
#
# COMPACT_ATOMS: atom_id res chain seq x y z
N MET A 1 -14.43 -10.63 -4.47
CA MET A 1 -13.03 -11.03 -4.73
C MET A 1 -12.05 -9.92 -4.38
N PHE A 2 -12.20 -8.68 -4.86
CA PHE A 2 -11.26 -7.59 -4.59
C PHE A 2 -11.03 -7.23 -3.10
N ILE A 3 -12.10 -7.00 -2.33
CA ILE A 3 -12.00 -6.67 -0.88
C ILE A 3 -11.25 -7.77 -0.09
N GLN A 4 -11.46 -9.04 -0.43
CA GLN A 4 -10.76 -10.14 0.24
C GLN A 4 -9.25 -10.10 -0.02
N LYS A 5 -8.83 -9.72 -1.25
CA LYS A 5 -7.41 -9.53 -1.58
C LYS A 5 -6.81 -8.32 -0.86
N LEU A 6 -7.54 -7.21 -0.70
CA LEU A 6 -7.08 -6.08 0.11
C LEU A 6 -6.80 -6.48 1.55
N ARG A 7 -7.72 -7.25 2.16
CA ARG A 7 -7.53 -7.80 3.51
C ARG A 7 -6.32 -8.72 3.61
N GLN A 8 -6.11 -9.57 2.60
CA GLN A 8 -4.91 -10.41 2.53
C GLN A 8 -3.63 -9.58 2.45
N CYS A 9 -3.63 -8.51 1.66
CA CYS A 9 -2.47 -7.61 1.52
C CYS A 9 -2.22 -6.75 2.78
N SER A 10 -3.18 -6.68 3.70
CA SER A 10 -3.03 -5.99 4.99
C SER A 10 -2.19 -6.76 6.01
N VAL A 11 -1.90 -8.05 5.76
CA VAL A 11 -1.02 -8.86 6.63
C VAL A 11 0.42 -8.37 6.47
N VAL A 12 1.04 -7.92 7.56
CA VAL A 12 2.42 -7.43 7.59
C VAL A 12 3.38 -8.58 7.84
N PHE A 13 4.47 -8.62 7.10
CA PHE A 13 5.55 -9.59 7.30
C PHE A 13 6.78 -8.87 7.83
N ASP A 14 7.45 -9.50 8.77
CA ASP A 14 8.74 -9.02 9.27
C ASP A 14 9.87 -9.55 8.36
N PHE A 15 10.79 -8.67 8.02
CA PHE A 15 11.98 -8.98 7.23
C PHE A 15 13.26 -8.94 8.08
N VAL A 16 13.17 -8.44 9.32
CA VAL A 16 14.29 -8.22 10.23
C VAL A 16 13.90 -8.81 11.60
N PRO A 17 14.09 -10.13 11.76
CA PRO A 17 15.46 -10.64 11.73
C PRO A 17 15.77 -11.72 10.69
N ASP A 18 14.76 -12.38 10.10
CA ASP A 18 14.95 -13.47 9.15
C ASP A 18 14.24 -13.19 7.82
N PRO A 19 14.96 -12.76 6.77
CA PRO A 19 14.37 -12.51 5.45
C PRO A 19 13.75 -13.75 4.80
N LEU A 20 14.23 -14.96 5.14
CA LEU A 20 13.80 -16.23 4.56
C LEU A 20 12.60 -16.83 5.30
N SER A 21 12.29 -16.35 6.50
CA SER A 21 11.03 -16.67 7.18
C SER A 21 9.84 -16.31 6.29
N ASP A 22 8.82 -17.17 6.28
CA ASP A 22 7.58 -16.96 5.53
C ASP A 22 7.78 -16.62 4.03
N PHE A 23 8.89 -17.05 3.42
CA PHE A 23 9.24 -16.71 2.04
C PHE A 23 8.10 -17.00 1.05
N SER A 24 7.44 -18.15 1.20
CA SER A 24 6.28 -18.53 0.38
C SER A 24 5.10 -17.57 0.57
N ASP A 25 4.81 -17.15 1.80
CA ASP A 25 3.68 -16.26 2.09
C ASP A 25 3.98 -14.81 1.69
N LYS A 26 5.25 -14.38 1.83
CA LYS A 26 5.75 -13.11 1.29
C LYS A 26 5.54 -13.06 -0.22
N GLU A 27 5.91 -14.12 -0.95
CA GLU A 27 5.69 -14.19 -2.40
C GLU A 27 4.19 -14.21 -2.77
N VAL A 28 3.35 -14.92 -2.01
CA VAL A 28 1.89 -14.89 -2.19
C VAL A 28 1.34 -13.48 -2.03
N LYS A 29 1.79 -12.73 -1.01
CA LYS A 29 1.41 -11.32 -0.83
C LYS A 29 1.88 -10.46 -2.00
N ARG A 30 3.12 -10.65 -2.47
CA ARG A 30 3.66 -9.94 -3.63
C ARG A 30 2.81 -10.16 -4.88
N CYS A 31 2.43 -11.41 -5.17
CA CYS A 31 1.53 -11.73 -6.28
C CYS A 31 0.15 -11.09 -6.09
N ALA A 32 -0.44 -11.19 -4.90
CA ALA A 32 -1.73 -10.59 -4.60
C ALA A 32 -1.74 -9.06 -4.77
N LEU A 33 -0.67 -8.38 -4.36
CA LEU A 33 -0.48 -6.93 -4.56
C LEU A 33 -0.40 -6.57 -6.06
N ASN A 34 0.34 -7.35 -6.86
CA ASN A 34 0.42 -7.13 -8.31
C ASN A 34 -0.95 -7.32 -8.98
N GLU A 35 -1.68 -8.37 -8.62
CA GLU A 35 -3.02 -8.64 -9.18
C GLU A 35 -4.01 -7.52 -8.86
N ILE A 36 -3.99 -6.94 -7.65
CA ILE A 36 -4.89 -5.82 -7.33
C ILE A 36 -4.50 -4.53 -8.07
N ILE A 37 -3.22 -4.30 -8.36
CA ILE A 37 -2.74 -3.17 -9.16
C ILE A 37 -3.20 -3.33 -10.61
N GLU A 38 -2.98 -4.51 -11.20
CA GLU A 38 -3.43 -4.83 -12.56
C GLU A 38 -4.94 -4.65 -12.69
N TYR A 39 -5.70 -5.15 -11.71
CA TYR A 39 -7.15 -4.97 -11.67
C TYR A 39 -7.57 -3.50 -11.58
N MET A 40 -6.85 -2.64 -10.84
CA MET A 40 -7.10 -1.19 -10.82
C MET A 40 -6.79 -0.53 -12.17
N LEU A 41 -5.72 -0.95 -12.85
CA LEU A 41 -5.33 -0.44 -14.17
C LEU A 41 -6.36 -0.81 -15.24
N GLU A 42 -6.84 -2.06 -15.24
CA GLU A 42 -7.91 -2.52 -16.14
C GLU A 42 -9.22 -1.79 -15.90
N ALA A 43 -9.54 -1.49 -14.63
CA ALA A 43 -10.70 -0.68 -14.27
C ALA A 43 -10.58 0.75 -14.84
N ALA A 44 -9.41 1.36 -14.71
CA ALA A 44 -9.14 2.72 -15.17
C ALA A 44 -9.11 2.85 -16.70
N SER A 45 -8.72 1.80 -17.44
CA SER A 45 -8.64 1.82 -18.91
C SER A 45 -10.01 1.77 -19.61
N GLY A 46 -11.10 1.57 -18.86
CA GLY A 46 -12.46 1.50 -19.41
C GLY A 46 -12.72 0.26 -20.28
N GLN A 47 -11.79 -0.71 -20.29
CA GLN A 47 -11.86 -1.93 -21.11
C GLN A 47 -12.48 -3.13 -20.38
N THR A 48 -13.12 -2.92 -19.23
CA THR A 48 -13.77 -4.03 -18.51
C THR A 48 -14.86 -4.65 -19.39
N ASN A 49 -14.64 -5.90 -19.80
CA ASN A 49 -15.66 -6.71 -20.46
C ASN A 49 -16.93 -6.70 -19.59
N ALA A 50 -18.06 -6.29 -20.16
CA ALA A 50 -19.37 -6.15 -19.53
C ALA A 50 -19.95 -7.44 -18.88
N GLY A 51 -19.17 -8.53 -18.76
CA GLY A 51 -19.57 -9.85 -18.28
C GLY A 51 -19.37 -10.11 -16.79
N THR A 52 -18.67 -9.26 -16.04
CA THR A 52 -18.54 -9.38 -14.56
C THR A 52 -19.35 -8.34 -13.80
N ALA A 53 -20.16 -7.54 -14.51
CA ALA A 53 -21.23 -6.73 -13.95
C ALA A 53 -22.37 -7.64 -13.42
N ALA A 54 -22.10 -8.38 -12.36
CA ALA A 54 -23.13 -9.06 -11.61
C ALA A 54 -23.98 -8.00 -10.88
N ALA A 55 -25.17 -7.76 -11.45
CA ALA A 55 -26.32 -7.09 -10.86
C ALA A 55 -26.25 -5.56 -10.68
N GLY A 56 -26.67 -4.84 -11.73
CA GLY A 56 -27.50 -3.65 -11.59
C GLY A 56 -26.81 -2.34 -11.22
N GLY A 57 -26.38 -1.61 -12.24
CA GLY A 57 -25.90 -0.22 -12.13
C GLY A 57 -24.53 -0.07 -12.77
N GLY A 58 -24.25 1.06 -13.43
CA GLY A 58 -22.91 1.41 -13.91
C GLY A 58 -21.95 1.62 -12.75
N GLY A 59 -21.63 0.54 -12.06
CA GLY A 59 -20.83 0.50 -10.85
C GLY A 59 -19.38 0.35 -11.22
N GLY A 60 -18.63 1.41 -10.97
CA GLY A 60 -17.18 1.39 -11.03
C GLY A 60 -16.56 0.36 -10.10
N VAL A 61 -15.30 0.07 -10.34
CA VAL A 61 -14.55 -0.85 -9.49
C VAL A 61 -14.36 -0.25 -8.10
N ILE A 62 -14.25 1.08 -7.99
CA ILE A 62 -14.14 1.82 -6.73
C ILE A 62 -15.55 2.12 -6.17
N THR A 63 -16.00 1.26 -5.26
CA THR A 63 -17.24 1.42 -4.50
C THR A 63 -16.96 2.01 -3.11
N GLU A 64 -18.00 2.50 -2.43
CA GLU A 64 -17.85 3.10 -1.10
C GLU A 64 -17.24 2.15 -0.06
N ALA A 65 -17.52 0.85 -0.16
CA ALA A 65 -16.99 -0.17 0.73
C ALA A 65 -15.47 -0.40 0.60
N ILE A 66 -14.83 0.08 -0.48
CA ILE A 66 -13.41 -0.15 -0.75
C ILE A 66 -12.53 0.86 -0.02
N TYR A 67 -12.99 2.09 0.17
CA TYR A 67 -12.24 3.16 0.83
C TYR A 67 -11.65 2.75 2.20
N PRO A 68 -12.46 2.23 3.16
CA PRO A 68 -11.90 1.83 4.45
C PRO A 68 -10.92 0.65 4.35
N GLU A 69 -11.11 -0.26 3.40
CA GLU A 69 -10.24 -1.42 3.20
C GLU A 69 -8.88 -1.02 2.60
N VAL A 70 -8.88 -0.07 1.66
CA VAL A 70 -7.66 0.51 1.09
C VAL A 70 -6.88 1.28 2.14
N VAL A 71 -7.55 2.15 2.90
CA VAL A 71 -6.89 2.92 3.97
C VAL A 71 -6.28 1.96 4.98
N ASN A 72 -7.04 1.01 5.52
CA ASN A 72 -6.52 0.02 6.47
C ASN A 72 -5.32 -0.77 5.90
N MET A 73 -5.37 -1.17 4.63
CA MET A 73 -4.25 -1.87 3.99
C MET A 73 -2.99 -0.99 3.91
N VAL A 74 -3.14 0.30 3.57
CA VAL A 74 -2.02 1.25 3.54
C VAL A 74 -1.50 1.53 4.95
N GLU A 75 -2.36 1.80 5.92
CA GLU A 75 -1.95 2.07 7.31
C GLU A 75 -1.19 0.87 7.90
N ALA A 76 -1.70 -0.35 7.74
CA ALA A 76 -1.04 -1.54 8.24
C ALA A 76 0.36 -1.72 7.64
N ASN A 77 0.52 -1.44 6.35
CA ASN A 77 1.79 -1.62 5.66
C ASN A 77 2.76 -0.46 5.90
N VAL A 78 2.30 0.79 5.93
CA VAL A 78 3.15 2.00 5.92
C VAL A 78 3.38 2.57 7.32
N PHE A 79 2.40 2.51 8.23
CA PHE A 79 2.49 3.15 9.56
C PHE A 79 3.17 2.25 10.58
N ARG A 80 4.28 1.66 10.18
CA ARG A 80 5.13 0.87 11.07
C ARG A 80 6.09 1.80 11.81
N THR A 81 6.29 1.54 13.10
CA THR A 81 7.40 2.13 13.84
C THR A 81 8.68 1.71 13.17
N LEU A 82 9.40 2.68 12.60
CA LEU A 82 10.75 2.47 12.08
C LEU A 82 11.59 1.85 13.21
N PRO A 83 12.43 0.85 12.90
CA PRO A 83 13.42 0.39 13.86
C PRO A 83 14.25 1.60 14.34
N PRO A 84 14.66 1.62 15.61
CA PRO A 84 15.46 2.74 16.13
C PRO A 84 16.67 2.96 15.23
N PRO A 85 17.03 4.23 14.94
CA PRO A 85 18.14 4.54 14.04
C PRO A 85 19.40 3.82 14.50
N SER A 86 20.10 3.20 13.56
CA SER A 86 21.32 2.43 13.82
C SER A 86 22.49 3.30 14.32
N ASN A 87 22.38 4.63 14.21
CA ASN A 87 23.43 5.55 14.61
C ASN A 87 23.46 5.70 16.16
N PRO A 88 24.56 5.34 16.84
CA PRO A 88 24.66 5.51 18.28
C PRO A 88 24.49 6.98 18.68
N THR A 89 23.57 7.25 19.61
CA THR A 89 23.41 8.55 20.27
C THR A 89 24.76 9.05 20.80
N GLY A 90 25.45 9.91 20.04
CA GLY A 90 26.76 10.46 20.41
C GLY A 90 27.84 10.47 19.32
N ALA A 91 27.64 9.87 18.15
CA ALA A 91 28.50 10.14 16.99
C ALA A 91 28.05 11.43 16.29
N GLU A 92 29.00 12.26 15.82
CA GLU A 92 28.69 13.45 15.04
C GLU A 92 27.88 13.04 13.81
N PHE A 93 26.67 13.59 13.65
CA PHE A 93 25.81 13.33 12.50
C PHE A 93 26.51 13.87 11.25
N ASP A 94 27.15 12.99 10.49
CA ASP A 94 27.78 13.31 9.22
C ASP A 94 26.82 12.92 8.07
N PRO A 95 26.16 13.91 7.44
CA PRO A 95 25.21 13.64 6.36
C PRO A 95 25.86 13.07 5.09
N GLU A 96 27.20 13.05 4.99
CA GLU A 96 27.92 12.40 3.89
C GLU A 96 28.26 10.93 4.18
N GLU A 97 28.32 10.52 5.45
CA GLU A 97 28.64 9.14 5.88
C GLU A 97 27.43 8.31 6.36
N ASP A 98 26.30 8.93 6.69
CA ASP A 98 25.08 8.20 7.06
C ASP A 98 24.55 7.42 5.82
N GLU A 99 24.88 6.12 5.75
CA GLU A 99 24.38 5.21 4.73
C GLU A 99 22.83 5.21 4.77
N PRO A 100 22.15 5.36 3.61
CA PRO A 100 20.69 5.30 3.58
C PRO A 100 20.23 3.95 4.13
N THR A 101 19.42 3.98 5.19
CA THR A 101 18.90 2.76 5.81
C THR A 101 17.91 2.12 4.84
N LEU A 102 18.36 1.08 4.13
CA LEU A 102 17.52 0.34 3.20
C LEU A 102 16.43 -0.43 3.96
N GLU A 103 15.18 -0.03 3.75
CA GLU A 103 14.02 -0.73 4.29
C GLU A 103 13.90 -2.13 3.68
N ALA A 104 14.10 -3.18 4.48
CA ALA A 104 14.10 -4.57 4.00
C ALA A 104 12.74 -5.01 3.43
N ALA A 105 11.64 -4.42 3.88
CA ALA A 105 10.30 -4.70 3.37
C ALA A 105 9.96 -3.93 2.07
N TRP A 106 10.91 -3.16 1.52
CA TRP A 106 10.70 -2.28 0.35
C TRP A 106 9.98 -2.95 -0.83
N PRO A 107 10.28 -4.22 -1.20
CA PRO A 107 9.56 -4.89 -2.29
C PRO A 107 8.05 -4.97 -2.13
N HIS A 108 7.55 -5.05 -0.88
CA HIS A 108 6.11 -5.03 -0.60
C HIS A 108 5.59 -3.59 -0.52
N ILE A 109 6.36 -2.70 0.10
CA ILE A 109 5.95 -1.31 0.32
C ILE A 109 5.83 -0.55 -0.99
N GLN A 110 6.79 -0.72 -1.91
CA GLN A 110 6.75 -0.14 -3.24
C GLN A 110 5.44 -0.47 -3.96
N LEU A 111 4.97 -1.72 -3.86
CA LEU A 111 3.70 -2.14 -4.46
C LEU A 111 2.49 -1.53 -3.76
N VAL A 112 2.54 -1.35 -2.43
CA VAL A 112 1.46 -0.65 -1.68
C VAL A 112 1.38 0.82 -2.10
N TYR A 113 2.52 1.50 -2.30
CA TYR A 113 2.56 2.86 -2.82
C TYR A 113 2.03 2.96 -4.25
N GLU A 114 2.49 2.06 -5.12
CA GLU A 114 2.02 2.03 -6.50
C GLU A 114 0.50 1.81 -6.56
N PHE A 115 -0.01 0.85 -5.79
CA PHE A 115 -1.45 0.62 -5.67
C PHE A 115 -2.19 1.87 -5.20
N PHE A 116 -1.72 2.51 -4.12
CA PHE A 116 -2.38 3.68 -3.56
C PHE A 116 -2.38 4.88 -4.51
N LEU A 117 -1.27 5.09 -5.23
CA LEU A 117 -1.16 6.12 -6.25
C LEU A 117 -2.21 5.89 -7.36
N ARG A 118 -2.31 4.67 -7.89
CA ARG A 118 -3.30 4.32 -8.92
C ARG A 118 -4.74 4.44 -8.42
N PHE A 119 -4.99 4.13 -7.15
CA PHE A 119 -6.30 4.31 -6.53
C PHE A 119 -6.73 5.78 -6.49
N VAL A 120 -5.81 6.69 -6.13
CA VAL A 120 -6.07 8.14 -6.06
C VAL A 120 -6.15 8.78 -7.45
N GLU A 121 -5.36 8.30 -8.41
CA GLU A 121 -5.38 8.76 -9.81
C GLU A 121 -6.56 8.23 -10.63
N SER A 122 -7.29 7.23 -10.11
CA SER A 122 -8.43 6.64 -10.81
C SER A 122 -9.52 7.68 -11.09
N PRO A 123 -10.09 7.71 -12.32
CA PRO A 123 -11.20 8.61 -12.65
C PRO A 123 -12.46 8.32 -11.82
N GLU A 124 -12.57 7.13 -11.22
CA GLU A 124 -13.68 6.72 -10.38
C GLU A 124 -13.50 7.16 -8.91
N PHE A 125 -12.34 7.71 -8.56
CA PHE A 125 -12.05 8.17 -7.21
C PHE A 125 -12.92 9.38 -6.83
N GLN A 126 -13.63 9.27 -5.70
CA GLN A 126 -14.47 10.32 -5.14
C GLN A 126 -13.81 10.99 -3.91
N PRO A 127 -13.25 12.21 -4.04
CA PRO A 127 -12.55 12.88 -2.94
C PRO A 127 -13.44 13.16 -1.72
N ASN A 128 -14.74 13.40 -1.95
CA ASN A 128 -15.71 13.68 -0.90
C ASN A 128 -15.95 12.49 0.04
N LEU A 129 -15.75 11.28 -0.45
CA LEU A 129 -15.84 10.07 0.35
C LEU A 129 -14.48 9.76 0.99
N ALA A 130 -13.40 9.92 0.22
CA ALA A 130 -12.03 9.66 0.67
C ALA A 130 -11.62 10.49 1.90
N LYS A 131 -11.99 11.78 1.95
CA LYS A 131 -11.66 12.68 3.07
C LYS A 131 -12.20 12.24 4.44
N ARG A 132 -13.12 11.27 4.48
CA ARG A 132 -13.61 10.67 5.74
C ARG A 132 -12.62 9.68 6.34
N TYR A 133 -11.68 9.19 5.54
CA TYR A 133 -10.72 8.14 5.90
C TYR A 133 -9.26 8.61 5.76
N ILE A 134 -8.98 9.49 4.80
CA ILE A 134 -7.66 10.07 4.56
C ILE A 134 -7.62 11.45 5.22
N ASP A 135 -7.06 11.53 6.42
CA ASP A 135 -6.90 12.77 7.18
C ASP A 135 -5.47 13.33 7.06
N GLN A 136 -5.21 14.48 7.68
CA GLN A 136 -3.88 15.10 7.66
C GLN A 136 -2.81 14.19 8.31
N ARG A 137 -3.19 13.41 9.33
CA ARG A 137 -2.27 12.49 10.01
C ARG A 137 -1.86 11.37 9.06
N PHE A 138 -2.79 10.83 8.28
CA PHE A 138 -2.52 9.81 7.28
C PHE A 138 -1.47 10.31 6.28
N VAL A 139 -1.64 11.51 5.73
CA VAL A 139 -0.70 12.09 4.77
C VAL A 139 0.70 12.28 5.37
N LEU A 140 0.79 12.81 6.59
CA LEU A 140 2.08 13.01 7.27
C LEU A 140 2.85 11.70 7.50
N GLN A 141 2.14 10.62 7.84
CA GLN A 141 2.76 9.31 8.07
C GLN A 141 3.24 8.68 6.76
N VAL A 142 2.51 8.86 5.66
CA VAL A 142 2.93 8.39 4.32
C VAL A 142 4.19 9.12 3.84
N ASP A 143 4.30 10.42 4.09
CA ASP A 143 5.44 11.26 3.67
C ASP A 143 6.70 11.01 4.52
N SER A 144 6.51 10.70 5.81
CA SER A 144 7.62 10.41 6.73
C SER A 144 8.47 9.21 6.31
N LEU A 145 7.92 8.29 5.50
CA LEU A 145 8.65 7.13 4.99
C LEU A 145 9.45 7.42 3.71
N CYS A 146 9.13 8.50 2.99
CA CYS A 146 9.85 8.92 1.78
C CYS A 146 11.13 9.72 2.08
N ILE A 147 11.37 10.08 3.34
CA ILE A 147 12.53 10.88 3.79
C ILE A 147 13.69 9.98 4.29
N PHE A 148 13.56 8.65 4.19
CA PHE A 148 14.63 7.68 4.43
C PHE A 148 15.03 6.99 3.11
#